data_AF-A0A453PTC3-F1
#
_entry.id   AF-A0A453PTC3-F1
#
_cell.length_a   1.000
_cell.length_b   1.000
_cell.length_c   1.000
_cell.angle_alpha   90.00
_cell.angle_beta   90.00
_cell.angle_gamma   90.00
#
_symmetry.space_group_name_H-M   'P 1'
#
loop_
_entity.id
_entity.type
_entity.pdbx_description
1 polymer ?
#
loop_
_entity_poly.entity_id
_entity_poly.type
_entity_poly.pdbx_seq_one_letter_code
_entity_poly.pdbx_strand_id
1 'polypeptide(L)'
;MGIESLLEVEHSQLSELVIGRSVLIKRVDLKWVPKLTVLKFNMFRSQDDPFCLGYVPLLQTVSIINTGFSWHKMLKISELLGETAISNLHLNFKSEKIWVKPEGRRQLLPVLHKLRLVNLINISEECDLTWIMFILQGAPTLKELRILVNSCADYSILVFIISFRSSNLLCPVKNF
;
A
#
# COMPACT_ATOMS: atom_id res chain seq x y z
N MET A 1 -17.40 26.24 -4.09
CA MET A 1 -16.68 24.95 -4.15
C MET A 1 -15.31 25.21 -3.56
N GLY A 2 -15.06 24.71 -2.36
CA GLY A 2 -13.86 25.06 -1.59
C GLY A 2 -12.61 24.54 -2.29
N ILE A 3 -11.57 25.38 -2.34
CA ILE A 3 -10.23 25.04 -2.82
C ILE A 3 -9.91 23.62 -2.37
N GLU A 4 -9.75 22.70 -3.31
CA GLU A 4 -9.19 21.39 -3.01
C GLU A 4 -7.83 21.65 -2.38
N SER A 5 -7.71 21.33 -1.09
CA SER A 5 -6.52 21.53 -0.30
C SER A 5 -5.50 20.47 -0.70
N LEU A 6 -4.91 20.73 -1.87
CA LEU A 6 -3.84 20.00 -2.51
C LEU A 6 -2.52 20.51 -1.95
N LEU A 7 -1.69 19.59 -1.45
CA LEU A 7 -0.30 19.90 -1.12
C LEU A 7 0.58 19.42 -2.26
N GLU A 8 1.15 20.35 -3.02
CA GLU A 8 2.16 20.03 -4.02
C GLU A 8 3.56 20.05 -3.39
N VAL A 9 4.36 19.02 -3.66
CA VAL A 9 5.70 18.86 -3.10
C VAL A 9 6.72 18.72 -4.21
N GLU A 10 7.63 19.69 -4.27
CA GLU A 10 8.82 19.69 -5.11
C GLU A 10 10.04 19.99 -4.25
N HIS A 11 10.93 19.01 -4.09
CA HIS A 11 12.10 19.18 -3.23
C HIS A 11 13.23 18.20 -3.55
N SER A 12 14.40 18.73 -3.94
CA SER A 12 15.55 17.94 -4.44
C SER A 12 16.19 17.03 -3.41
N GLN A 13 16.11 17.37 -2.12
CA GLN A 13 16.78 16.66 -1.02
C GLN A 13 15.82 15.89 -0.10
N LEU A 14 14.52 15.89 -0.38
CA LEU A 14 13.55 15.24 0.51
C LEU A 14 13.73 13.72 0.41
N SER A 15 14.06 13.07 1.54
CA SER A 15 14.33 11.64 1.60
C SER A 15 13.19 10.83 2.22
N GLU A 16 12.44 11.44 3.14
CA GLU A 16 11.27 10.86 3.78
C GLU A 16 10.16 11.91 3.89
N LEU A 17 8.93 11.52 3.58
CA LEU A 17 7.74 12.33 3.80
C LEU A 17 6.75 11.55 4.66
N VAL A 18 6.39 12.15 5.80
CA VAL A 18 5.36 11.63 6.70
C VAL A 18 4.24 12.65 6.77
N ILE A 19 3.08 12.26 6.27
CA ILE A 19 1.85 13.02 6.43
C ILE A 19 1.08 12.41 7.58
N GLY A 20 1.00 13.16 8.68
CA GLY A 20 0.19 12.79 9.85
C GLY A 20 -1.30 12.87 9.55
N ARG A 21 -2.13 12.85 10.61
CA ARG A 21 -3.56 13.11 10.49
C ARG A 21 -3.77 14.53 9.98
N SER A 22 -4.26 14.67 8.74
CA SER A 22 -4.61 15.96 8.18
C SER A 22 -6.12 16.06 7.96
N VAL A 23 -6.74 17.06 8.58
CA VAL A 23 -8.14 17.43 8.30
C VAL A 23 -8.21 18.33 7.07
N LEU A 24 -7.14 19.08 6.80
CA LEU A 24 -7.09 20.06 5.74
C LEU A 24 -6.61 19.42 4.45
N ILE A 25 -5.52 18.66 4.44
CA ILE A 25 -4.95 18.14 3.20
C ILE A 25 -5.79 16.96 2.70
N LYS A 26 -6.40 17.12 1.52
CA LYS A 26 -7.19 16.06 0.88
C LYS A 26 -6.32 15.12 0.06
N ARG A 27 -5.27 15.66 -0.57
CA ARG A 27 -4.35 14.92 -1.45
C ARG A 27 -2.97 15.58 -1.46
N VAL A 28 -1.94 14.75 -1.60
CA VAL A 28 -0.54 15.19 -1.73
C VAL A 28 0.00 14.83 -3.12
N ASP A 29 0.44 15.83 -3.86
CA ASP A 29 1.01 15.66 -5.20
C ASP A 29 2.53 15.77 -5.15
N LEU A 30 3.21 14.65 -5.33
CA LEU A 30 4.67 14.55 -5.32
C LEU A 30 5.21 14.77 -6.74
N LYS A 31 5.31 16.02 -7.18
CA LYS A 31 5.67 16.32 -8.59
C LYS A 31 7.12 15.95 -8.90
N TRP A 32 8.07 16.40 -8.08
CA TRP A 32 9.50 16.16 -8.28
C TRP A 32 10.27 16.07 -6.96
N VAL A 33 10.55 14.84 -6.53
CA VAL A 33 11.19 14.52 -5.24
C VAL A 33 12.14 13.33 -5.42
N PRO A 34 13.24 13.52 -6.16
CA PRO A 34 14.06 12.44 -6.69
C PRO A 34 14.74 11.57 -5.63
N LYS A 35 14.93 12.11 -4.43
CA LYS A 35 15.59 11.43 -3.31
C LYS A 35 14.63 10.76 -2.33
N LEU A 36 13.32 10.83 -2.58
CA LEU A 36 12.32 10.26 -1.67
C LEU A 36 12.43 8.74 -1.67
N THR A 37 12.61 8.16 -0.49
CA THR A 37 12.71 6.70 -0.27
C THR A 37 11.55 6.15 0.52
N VAL A 38 10.92 6.99 1.36
CA VAL A 38 9.84 6.61 2.27
C VAL A 38 8.70 7.62 2.17
N LEU A 39 7.49 7.10 1.93
CA LEU A 39 6.25 7.85 2.00
C LEU A 39 5.32 7.20 3.01
N LYS A 40 4.91 7.95 4.04
CA LYS A 40 3.94 7.50 5.04
C LYS A 40 2.75 8.44 5.07
N PHE A 41 1.55 7.88 4.99
CA PHE A 41 0.31 8.63 5.05
C PHE A 41 -0.61 8.08 6.14
N ASN A 42 -0.86 8.90 7.15
CA ASN A 42 -1.65 8.54 8.32
C ASN A 42 -3.02 9.21 8.26
N MET A 43 -4.06 8.44 7.96
CA MET A 43 -5.46 8.85 7.99
C MET A 43 -5.78 10.02 7.05
N PHE A 44 -6.27 9.70 5.86
CA PHE A 44 -6.86 10.66 4.93
C PHE A 44 -8.39 10.63 5.01
N ARG A 45 -9.03 11.78 4.75
CA ARG A 45 -10.50 11.96 4.76
C ARG A 45 -11.07 12.22 3.35
N SER A 46 -10.28 12.01 2.31
CA SER A 46 -10.76 12.20 0.93
C SER A 46 -11.40 10.92 0.40
N GLN A 47 -12.34 11.07 -0.55
CA GLN A 47 -12.83 9.95 -1.36
C GLN A 47 -11.82 9.54 -2.44
N ASP A 48 -10.92 10.45 -2.80
CA ASP A 48 -9.87 10.24 -3.79
C ASP A 48 -8.61 9.61 -3.18
N ASP A 49 -7.66 9.30 -4.06
CA ASP A 49 -6.37 8.75 -3.66
C ASP A 49 -5.60 9.75 -2.77
N PRO A 50 -4.95 9.28 -1.69
CA PRO A 50 -4.31 10.15 -0.69
C PRO A 50 -3.12 10.94 -1.26
N PHE A 51 -2.52 10.43 -2.33
CA PHE A 51 -1.40 11.07 -2.99
C PHE A 51 -1.33 10.66 -4.46
N CYS A 52 -0.57 11.42 -5.24
CA CYS A 52 -0.15 11.05 -6.59
C CYS A 52 1.35 11.20 -6.75
N LEU A 53 1.95 10.24 -7.44
CA LEU A 53 3.38 10.15 -7.65
C LEU A 53 3.74 10.72 -9.02
N GLY A 54 4.56 11.77 -9.04
CA GLY A 54 5.30 12.24 -10.20
C GLY A 54 6.68 11.59 -10.23
N TYR A 55 7.75 12.39 -10.21
CA TYR A 55 9.12 11.87 -10.28
C TYR A 55 9.69 11.45 -8.91
N VAL A 56 9.60 10.16 -8.61
CA VAL A 56 10.03 9.49 -7.35
C VAL A 56 10.86 8.21 -7.59
N PRO A 57 11.95 8.24 -8.38
CA PRO A 57 12.67 7.04 -8.82
C PRO A 57 13.28 6.19 -7.70
N LEU A 58 13.48 6.75 -6.51
CA LEU A 58 14.08 6.07 -5.37
C LEU A 58 13.07 5.61 -4.31
N LEU A 59 11.77 5.76 -4.56
CA LEU A 59 10.75 5.38 -3.60
C LEU A 59 10.76 3.87 -3.37
N GLN A 60 11.02 3.47 -2.13
CA GLN A 60 11.13 2.07 -1.74
C GLN A 60 9.99 1.63 -0.83
N THR A 61 9.53 2.51 0.05
CA THR A 61 8.58 2.18 1.11
C THR A 61 7.37 3.07 1.05
N VAL A 62 6.20 2.45 0.97
CA VAL A 62 4.90 3.12 1.10
C VAL A 62 4.18 2.56 2.31
N SER A 63 3.74 3.45 3.20
CA SER A 63 2.91 3.10 4.35
C SER A 63 1.63 3.92 4.36
N ILE A 64 0.50 3.24 4.48
CA ILE A 64 -0.81 3.87 4.54
C ILE A 64 -1.56 3.31 5.74
N ILE A 65 -1.99 4.21 6.62
CA ILE A 65 -2.85 3.90 7.75
C ILE A 65 -4.20 4.53 7.47
N ASN A 66 -5.25 3.72 7.37
CA ASN A 66 -6.60 4.26 7.16
C ASN A 66 -7.65 3.41 7.88
N THR A 67 -8.69 4.09 8.37
CA THR A 67 -9.89 3.48 8.97
C THR A 67 -10.81 2.93 7.89
N GLY A 68 -10.76 3.45 6.66
CA GLY A 68 -11.55 2.88 5.56
C GLY A 68 -13.06 3.08 5.72
N PHE A 69 -13.49 4.28 6.11
CA PHE A 69 -14.92 4.61 6.27
C PHE A 69 -15.75 4.21 5.05
N SER A 70 -17.05 3.96 5.25
CA SER A 70 -17.97 3.45 4.22
C SER A 70 -18.01 4.26 2.93
N TRP A 71 -17.74 5.57 3.02
CA TRP A 71 -17.73 6.52 1.92
C TRP A 71 -16.36 6.66 1.21
N HIS A 72 -15.31 5.98 1.67
CA HIS A 72 -14.05 5.92 0.94
C HIS A 72 -14.14 4.98 -0.26
N LYS A 73 -13.60 5.42 -1.40
CA LYS A 73 -13.31 4.55 -2.55
C LYS A 73 -12.32 3.47 -2.10
N MET A 74 -12.47 2.26 -2.61
CA MET A 74 -11.44 1.23 -2.46
C MET A 74 -10.22 1.61 -3.31
N LEU A 75 -9.05 1.72 -2.67
CA LEU A 75 -7.81 2.07 -3.33
C LEU A 75 -7.33 0.94 -4.23
N LYS A 76 -6.90 1.31 -5.43
CA LYS A 76 -6.19 0.42 -6.35
C LYS A 76 -4.69 0.71 -6.23
N ILE A 77 -3.91 -0.31 -5.88
CA ILE A 77 -2.47 -0.17 -5.68
C ILE A 77 -1.78 0.22 -6.99
N SER A 78 -2.21 -0.34 -8.13
CA SER A 78 -1.60 0.02 -9.41
C SER A 78 -1.87 1.47 -9.81
N GLU A 79 -3.07 2.00 -9.56
CA GLU A 79 -3.39 3.40 -9.82
C GLU A 79 -2.59 4.32 -8.88
N LEU A 80 -2.53 3.98 -7.59
CA LEU A 80 -1.86 4.79 -6.58
C LEU A 80 -0.33 4.89 -6.79
N LEU A 81 0.29 3.80 -7.24
CA LEU A 81 1.74 3.75 -7.49
C LEU A 81 2.11 4.21 -8.91
N GLY A 82 1.16 4.21 -9.85
CA GLY A 82 1.39 4.55 -11.25
C GLY A 82 2.44 3.62 -11.88
N GLU A 83 3.60 4.18 -12.22
CA GLU A 83 4.74 3.43 -12.78
C GLU A 83 5.82 3.11 -11.73
N THR A 84 5.61 3.52 -10.47
CA THR A 84 6.61 3.40 -9.41
C THR A 84 6.61 2.01 -8.81
N ALA A 85 7.72 1.30 -8.94
CA ALA A 85 7.90 -0.01 -8.32
C ALA A 85 8.53 0.12 -6.92
N ILE A 86 7.88 -0.43 -5.91
CA ILE A 86 8.30 -0.34 -4.51
C ILE A 86 8.84 -1.67 -3.97
N SER A 87 9.58 -1.62 -2.86
CA SER A 87 10.14 -2.80 -2.18
C SER A 87 9.37 -3.17 -0.91
N ASN A 88 8.77 -2.21 -0.22
CA ASN A 88 8.07 -2.43 1.05
C ASN A 88 6.71 -1.76 1.02
N LEU A 89 5.67 -2.52 1.39
CA LEU A 89 4.30 -2.03 1.50
C LEU A 89 3.78 -2.28 2.91
N HIS A 90 3.27 -1.24 3.56
CA HIS A 90 2.68 -1.32 4.89
C HIS A 90 1.26 -0.77 4.88
N LEU A 91 0.28 -1.62 5.12
CA LEU A 91 -1.14 -1.25 5.16
C LEU A 91 -1.68 -1.51 6.56
N ASN A 92 -2.22 -0.48 7.20
CA ASN A 92 -2.86 -0.61 8.51
C ASN A 92 -4.35 -0.30 8.39
N PHE A 93 -5.18 -1.31 8.67
CA PHE A 93 -6.63 -1.28 8.48
C PHE A 93 -7.40 -0.86 9.74
N LYS A 94 -6.69 -0.59 10.85
CA LYS A 94 -7.29 -0.13 12.12
C LYS A 94 -8.42 -1.02 12.67
N SER A 95 -8.41 -2.31 12.35
CA SER A 95 -9.45 -3.31 12.70
C SER A 95 -10.81 -3.04 12.07
N GLU A 96 -10.83 -2.30 10.96
CA GLU A 96 -12.04 -1.92 10.26
C GLU A 96 -12.10 -2.59 8.88
N LYS A 97 -12.76 -1.95 7.92
CA LYS A 97 -12.93 -2.43 6.55
C LYS A 97 -11.60 -2.51 5.78
N ILE A 98 -11.47 -3.56 4.97
CA ILE A 98 -10.45 -3.64 3.91
C ILE A 98 -10.75 -2.59 2.83
N TRP A 99 -9.88 -1.57 2.77
CA TRP A 99 -10.03 -0.44 1.85
C TRP A 99 -9.16 -0.54 0.59
N VAL A 100 -8.57 -1.71 0.32
CA VAL A 100 -7.83 -2.00 -0.92
C VAL A 100 -8.68 -2.87 -1.85
N LYS A 101 -8.82 -2.43 -3.09
CA LYS A 101 -9.53 -3.16 -4.14
C LYS A 101 -8.64 -4.29 -4.66
N PRO A 102 -9.16 -5.53 -4.77
CA PRO A 102 -8.47 -6.59 -5.49
C PRO A 102 -8.24 -6.24 -6.96
N GLU A 103 -7.04 -6.50 -7.45
CA GLU A 103 -6.63 -6.23 -8.83
C GLU A 103 -5.99 -7.46 -9.47
N GLY A 104 -6.01 -7.53 -10.79
CA GLY A 104 -5.39 -8.66 -11.50
C GLY A 104 -3.87 -8.58 -11.49
N ARG A 105 -3.22 -9.73 -11.68
CA ARG A 105 -1.76 -9.84 -11.82
C ARG A 105 -1.18 -8.87 -12.84
N ARG A 106 -1.85 -8.64 -13.97
CA ARG A 106 -1.35 -7.76 -15.05
C ARG A 106 -1.23 -6.31 -14.60
N GLN A 107 -2.14 -5.85 -13.75
CA GLN A 107 -2.14 -4.49 -13.19
C GLN A 107 -1.08 -4.33 -12.10
N LEU A 108 -0.88 -5.36 -11.27
CA LEU A 108 -0.02 -5.28 -10.09
C LEU A 108 1.45 -5.57 -10.39
N LEU A 109 1.74 -6.48 -11.33
CA LEU A 109 3.11 -6.89 -11.64
C LEU A 109 4.04 -5.69 -11.94
N PRO A 110 3.65 -4.67 -12.74
CA PRO A 110 4.52 -3.53 -13.01
C PRO A 110 4.99 -2.79 -11.76
N VAL A 111 4.13 -2.64 -10.74
CA VAL A 111 4.43 -1.85 -9.53
C VAL A 111 4.91 -2.71 -8.36
N LEU A 112 4.62 -4.02 -8.36
CA LEU A 112 4.97 -4.94 -7.27
C LEU A 112 6.09 -5.94 -7.63
N HIS A 113 6.65 -5.93 -8.84
CA HIS A 113 7.71 -6.88 -9.22
C HIS A 113 8.98 -6.82 -8.34
N LYS A 114 9.23 -5.69 -7.65
CA LYS A 114 10.34 -5.51 -6.70
C LYS A 114 9.95 -5.69 -5.24
N LEU A 115 8.67 -5.94 -4.96
CA LEU A 115 8.13 -5.99 -3.61
C LEU A 115 8.73 -7.17 -2.85
N ARG A 116 9.37 -6.90 -1.71
CA ARG A 116 10.05 -7.89 -0.87
C ARG A 116 9.37 -8.10 0.47
N LEU A 117 8.75 -7.06 1.01
CA LEU A 117 8.06 -7.09 2.30
C LEU A 117 6.66 -6.49 2.18
N VAL A 118 5.68 -7.21 2.73
CA VAL A 118 4.32 -6.70 2.93
C VAL A 118 3.96 -6.86 4.39
N ASN A 119 3.55 -5.76 5.03
CA ASN A 119 2.93 -5.79 6.35
C ASN A 119 1.47 -5.38 6.23
N LEU A 120 0.57 -6.27 6.61
CA LEU A 120 -0.85 -6.02 6.75
C LEU A 120 -1.18 -6.03 8.24
N ILE A 121 -1.58 -4.89 8.77
CA ILE A 121 -1.63 -4.65 10.22
C ILE A 121 -3.06 -4.29 10.62
N ASN A 122 -3.48 -4.78 11.78
CA ASN A 122 -4.80 -4.50 12.36
C ASN A 122 -5.91 -4.89 11.38
N ILE A 123 -5.88 -6.12 10.87
CA ILE A 123 -7.02 -6.70 10.16
C ILE A 123 -8.02 -7.22 11.19
N SER A 124 -9.32 -7.03 10.97
CA SER A 124 -10.36 -7.64 11.82
C SER A 124 -10.40 -9.16 11.60
N GLU A 125 -10.57 -9.95 12.67
CA GLU A 125 -10.71 -11.41 12.58
C GLU A 125 -11.90 -11.87 11.72
N GLU A 126 -12.90 -11.02 11.55
CA GLU A 126 -14.09 -11.28 10.72
C GLU A 126 -13.79 -11.14 9.22
N CYS A 127 -12.61 -10.61 8.85
CA CYS A 127 -12.23 -10.42 7.46
C CYS A 127 -11.71 -11.71 6.83
N ASP A 128 -12.27 -12.09 5.69
CA ASP A 128 -11.67 -13.08 4.80
C ASP A 128 -10.27 -12.62 4.37
N LEU A 129 -9.26 -13.48 4.50
CA LEU A 129 -7.88 -13.19 4.12
C LEU A 129 -7.57 -13.60 2.67
N THR A 130 -8.51 -14.21 1.96
CA THR A 130 -8.34 -14.67 0.56
C THR A 130 -7.99 -13.52 -0.39
N TRP A 131 -8.41 -12.29 -0.10
CA TRP A 131 -8.04 -11.13 -0.91
C TRP A 131 -6.52 -10.94 -1.01
N ILE A 132 -5.74 -11.33 0.01
CA ILE A 132 -4.28 -11.15 0.01
C ILE A 132 -3.62 -11.85 -1.18
N MET A 133 -4.27 -12.87 -1.73
CA MET A 133 -3.80 -13.61 -2.92
C MET A 133 -3.53 -12.70 -4.12
N PHE A 134 -4.25 -11.59 -4.31
CA PHE A 134 -3.96 -10.69 -5.44
C PHE A 134 -2.59 -10.01 -5.31
N ILE A 135 -2.17 -9.66 -4.08
CA ILE A 135 -0.85 -9.07 -3.83
C ILE A 135 0.23 -10.09 -4.18
N LEU A 136 0.05 -11.33 -3.72
CA LEU A 136 0.98 -12.43 -3.99
C LEU A 136 1.13 -12.70 -5.49
N GLN A 137 0.04 -12.64 -6.25
CA GLN A 137 0.07 -12.81 -7.71
C GLN A 137 0.87 -11.72 -8.43
N GLY A 138 0.87 -10.49 -7.91
CA GLY A 138 1.63 -9.35 -8.45
C GLY A 138 3.07 -9.25 -7.97
N ALA A 139 3.45 -9.97 -6.90
CA ALA A 139 4.73 -9.80 -6.21
C ALA A 139 5.60 -11.08 -6.25
N PRO A 140 6.18 -11.43 -7.41
CA PRO A 140 6.97 -12.66 -7.57
C PRO A 140 8.29 -12.67 -6.77
N THR A 141 8.78 -11.51 -6.32
CA THR A 141 10.02 -11.40 -5.55
C THR A 141 9.78 -11.21 -4.05
N LEU A 142 8.53 -11.36 -3.61
CA LEU A 142 8.15 -11.24 -2.21
C LEU A 142 8.93 -12.24 -1.37
N LYS A 143 9.54 -11.77 -0.28
CA LYS A 143 10.31 -12.58 0.65
C LYS A 143 9.53 -12.82 1.93
N GLU A 144 8.73 -11.84 2.34
CA GLU A 144 8.05 -11.89 3.62
C GLU A 144 6.69 -11.18 3.55
N LEU A 145 5.67 -11.88 4.05
CA LEU A 145 4.33 -11.35 4.28
C LEU A 145 4.04 -11.47 5.78
N ARG A 146 3.79 -10.34 6.43
CA ARG A 146 3.37 -10.27 7.83
C ARG A 146 1.91 -9.85 7.89
N ILE A 147 1.10 -10.60 8.63
CA ILE A 147 -0.32 -10.32 8.83
C ILE A 147 -0.55 -10.26 10.34
N LEU A 148 -1.06 -9.13 10.83
CA LEU A 148 -1.49 -8.97 12.22
C LEU A 148 -3.00 -8.81 12.24
N VAL A 149 -3.68 -9.82 12.79
CA VAL A 149 -5.13 -9.88 12.94
C VAL A 149 -5.47 -9.61 14.40
N ASN A 150 -6.40 -8.69 14.65
CA ASN A 150 -6.88 -8.39 15.99
C ASN A 150 -8.19 -9.14 16.24
N SER A 151 -8.25 -9.88 17.34
CA SER A 151 -9.48 -10.53 17.79
C SER A 151 -10.26 -9.58 18.70
N CYS A 152 -11.55 -9.39 18.39
CA CYS A 152 -12.48 -8.68 19.27
C CYS A 152 -13.01 -9.60 20.38
N ALA A 153 -13.02 -10.92 20.15
CA ALA A 153 -13.54 -11.88 21.09
C ALA A 153 -12.72 -11.99 22.39
N ASP A 154 -11.39 -11.91 22.30
CA ASP A 154 -10.50 -12.09 23.45
C ASP A 154 -9.42 -11.00 23.60
N TYR A 155 -9.49 -9.92 22.79
CA TYR A 155 -8.52 -8.83 22.74
C TYR A 155 -7.07 -9.27 22.40
N SER A 156 -6.90 -10.45 21.82
CA SER A 156 -5.59 -10.95 21.40
C SER A 156 -5.19 -10.46 20.00
N ILE A 157 -3.90 -10.61 19.68
CA ILE A 157 -3.33 -10.32 18.36
C ILE A 157 -2.72 -11.59 17.81
N LEU A 158 -3.24 -12.06 16.68
CA LEU A 158 -2.67 -13.17 15.93
C LEU A 158 -1.69 -12.64 14.90
N VAL A 159 -0.46 -13.18 14.91
CA VAL A 159 0.61 -12.78 14.01
C VAL A 159 0.95 -13.94 13.09
N PHE A 160 0.74 -13.76 11.79
CA PHE A 160 1.18 -14.69 10.77
C PHE A 160 2.40 -14.11 10.05
N ILE A 161 3.49 -14.86 10.02
CA ILE A 161 4.70 -14.53 9.26
C ILE A 161 4.92 -15.62 8.24
N ILE A 162 4.81 -15.26 6.96
CA ILE A 162 4.99 -16.16 5.83
C ILE A 162 6.27 -15.75 5.12
N SER A 163 7.25 -16.64 5.11
CA SER A 163 8.51 -16.44 4.40
C SER A 163 8.54 -17.23 3.10
N PHE A 164 8.90 -16.57 2.01
CA PHE A 164 9.02 -17.16 0.69
C PHE A 164 10.50 -17.40 0.40
N ARG A 165 10.84 -18.62 -0.03
CA ARG A 165 12.17 -18.93 -0.53
C ARG A 165 12.25 -18.51 -1.99
N SER A 166 13.35 -17.86 -2.39
CA SER A 166 13.64 -17.68 -3.82
C SER A 166 13.87 -19.06 -4.45
N SER A 167 12.84 -19.60 -5.09
CA SER A 167 13.01 -20.72 -6.02
C SER A 167 13.67 -20.17 -7.28
N ASN A 168 14.94 -20.51 -7.50
CA ASN A 168 15.56 -20.45 -8.83
C ASN A 168 14.93 -21.52 -9.72
N LEU A 169 13.67 -21.34 -10.13
CA LEU A 169 13.06 -22.16 -11.16
C LEU A 169 12.17 -21.28 -12.03
N LEU A 170 12.70 -20.97 -13.22
CA LEU A 170 11.92 -20.76 -14.43
C LEU A 170 10.94 -21.94 -14.56
N CYS A 171 9.67 -21.73 -14.23
CA CYS A 171 8.60 -22.55 -14.77
C CYS A 171 7.88 -21.72 -15.84
N PRO A 172 7.90 -22.15 -17.12
CA PRO A 172 7.16 -21.47 -18.16
C PRO A 172 5.67 -21.57 -17.84
N VAL A 173 4.99 -20.43 -17.86
CA VAL A 173 3.53 -20.38 -17.87
C VAL A 173 3.09 -21.13 -19.13
N LYS A 174 2.60 -22.37 -18.98
CA LYS A 174 1.80 -23.01 -20.03
C LYS A 174 0.43 -22.33 -20.00
N ASN A 175 0.13 -21.65 -21.10
CA ASN A 175 -1.21 -21.16 -21.41
C ASN A 175 -2.19 -22.34 -21.43
N PHE A 176 -3.29 -22.19 -20.70
CA PHE A 176 -4.59 -22.76 -21.04
C PHE A 176 -5.58 -21.61 -21.11
#